data_AF-A0A8T4CYX8-F1
#
_entry.id   AF-A0A8T4CYX8-F1
#
_cell.length_a   1.000
_cell.length_b   1.000
_cell.length_c   1.000
_cell.angle_alpha   90.00
_cell.angle_beta   90.00
_cell.angle_gamma   90.00
#
_symmetry.space_group_name_H-M   'P 1'
#
loop_
_entity.id
_entity.type
_entity.pdbx_description
1 polymer ?
#
loop_
_entity_poly.entity_id
_entity_poly.type
_entity_poly.pdbx_seq_one_letter_code
_entity_poly.pdbx_strand_id
1 'polypeptide(L)'
;MKYTKILIAILLVTTLALSACSAGDMFSGAGRKQTADPNRNYYTGTQGVTMMFSDPSSPPSRMYYHSDASPDDNVFDVIVDLHNEGTAYTLGALYISGYDPSMIELYDEEGQALSIIEYGADWGDCLIDVGFSGNAVGGSFWNSISGAWNCAGMGVSGHRNSADDWGFKVNSLSPFLDLVGVESNFLDGISLAYDSNPGGDHLSLGFDDDFNFEYLNHGRGMIIYLEGINFRQYNGLEYRLKPDLADYPGGERDSILFRGEIRNFPQGLDQAEVPIMVTNCYLYATYAAPQVCIDPDPFSQERKVCYPQRITYNKGTGAPVKITSIEQVDSSNKGTTFVINIDNVGGGTVYDATHIEQCSPYYPIRPTTRVYNKVYLTDVRIGNQHLTCTPDRWDGVRLDNGHGEVRCHYDYNFQRIGSAFQTPLIVEVAYGYAETMKRTMTVKKSY
;
A
#
# COMPACT_ATOMS: atom_id res chain seq x y z
N MET A 1 -36.85 10.35 -43.75
CA MET A 1 -37.10 9.23 -42.82
C MET A 1 -35.87 8.76 -42.02
N LYS A 2 -34.61 8.91 -42.48
CA LYS A 2 -33.42 8.53 -41.68
C LYS A 2 -33.16 9.47 -40.48
N TYR A 3 -33.29 10.79 -40.68
CA TYR A 3 -33.07 11.79 -39.62
C TYR A 3 -34.09 11.72 -38.47
N THR A 4 -35.33 11.28 -38.76
CA THR A 4 -36.38 11.14 -37.75
C THR A 4 -36.07 10.03 -36.73
N LYS A 5 -35.41 8.95 -37.17
CA LYS A 5 -35.01 7.85 -36.28
C LYS A 5 -33.83 8.23 -35.38
N ILE A 6 -32.90 9.04 -35.88
CA ILE A 6 -31.75 9.54 -35.11
C ILE A 6 -32.22 10.55 -34.05
N LEU A 7 -33.15 11.46 -34.41
CA LEU A 7 -33.72 12.41 -33.46
C LEU A 7 -34.51 11.71 -32.34
N ILE A 8 -35.27 10.65 -32.66
CA ILE A 8 -35.99 9.86 -31.65
C ILE A 8 -35.02 9.10 -30.74
N ALA A 9 -33.92 8.56 -31.28
CA ALA A 9 -32.90 7.88 -30.48
C ALA A 9 -32.17 8.86 -29.54
N ILE A 10 -31.80 10.05 -30.02
CA ILE A 10 -31.15 11.08 -29.20
C ILE A 10 -32.12 11.56 -28.11
N LEU A 11 -33.40 11.75 -28.43
CA LEU A 11 -34.42 12.16 -27.45
C LEU A 11 -34.67 11.07 -26.39
N LEU A 12 -34.65 9.79 -26.79
CA LEU A 12 -34.76 8.65 -25.86
C LEU A 12 -33.55 8.52 -24.93
N VAL A 13 -32.34 8.71 -25.45
CA VAL A 13 -31.11 8.67 -24.64
C VAL A 13 -31.04 9.86 -23.69
N THR A 14 -31.44 11.07 -24.13
CA THR A 14 -31.49 12.25 -23.24
C THR A 14 -32.61 12.14 -22.20
N THR A 15 -33.76 11.54 -22.51
CA THR A 15 -34.81 11.30 -21.50
C THR A 15 -34.47 10.17 -20.53
N LEU A 16 -33.70 9.15 -20.94
CA LEU A 16 -33.12 8.17 -20.01
C LEU A 16 -32.04 8.81 -19.12
N ALA A 17 -31.16 9.66 -19.67
CA ALA A 17 -30.13 10.35 -18.89
C ALA A 17 -30.73 11.35 -17.89
N LEU A 18 -31.81 12.05 -18.26
CA LEU A 18 -32.49 13.00 -17.38
C LEU A 18 -33.37 12.31 -16.31
N SER A 19 -33.86 11.09 -16.56
CA SER A 19 -34.56 10.31 -15.53
C SER A 19 -33.60 9.58 -14.58
N ALA A 20 -32.34 9.35 -14.98
CA ALA A 20 -31.30 8.81 -14.12
C ALA A 20 -30.75 9.80 -13.07
N CYS A 21 -30.97 11.11 -13.23
CA CYS A 21 -30.47 12.13 -12.29
C CYS A 21 -31.43 12.48 -11.13
N SER A 22 -32.48 11.69 -10.86
CA SER A 22 -33.38 11.95 -9.70
C SER A 22 -33.60 10.75 -8.76
N ALA A 23 -32.77 9.71 -8.85
CA ALA A 23 -32.85 8.51 -8.00
C ALA A 23 -31.53 8.20 -7.25
N GLY A 24 -30.68 9.21 -7.04
CA GLY A 24 -29.41 9.07 -6.31
C GLY A 24 -29.54 9.06 -4.78
N ASP A 25 -30.56 8.38 -4.23
CA ASP A 25 -30.72 8.26 -2.77
C ASP A 25 -31.33 6.93 -2.30
N MET A 26 -31.41 5.89 -3.15
CA MET A 26 -32.07 4.61 -2.82
C MET A 26 -31.12 3.41 -2.60
N PHE A 27 -29.80 3.60 -2.61
CA PHE A 27 -28.82 2.58 -2.19
C PHE A 27 -27.96 3.02 -0.99
N SER A 28 -28.40 4.03 -0.23
CA SER A 28 -27.90 4.25 1.14
C SER A 28 -28.50 3.18 2.06
N GLY A 29 -27.84 2.02 2.09
CA GLY A 29 -28.11 0.98 3.07
C GLY A 29 -28.18 1.59 4.48
N ALA A 30 -29.32 1.41 5.13
CA ALA A 30 -29.56 1.55 6.57
C ALA A 30 -28.55 2.46 7.31
N GLY A 31 -28.76 3.77 7.19
CA GLY A 31 -28.12 4.77 8.02
C GLY A 31 -28.36 4.52 9.51
N ARG A 32 -27.45 3.79 10.15
CA ARG A 32 -27.00 4.22 11.47
C ARG A 32 -26.25 5.51 11.24
N LYS A 33 -26.85 6.64 11.65
CA LYS A 33 -26.05 7.81 12.04
C LYS A 33 -25.15 7.33 13.17
N GLN A 34 -23.98 6.80 12.82
CA GLN A 34 -22.92 6.53 13.75
C GLN A 34 -22.57 7.92 14.28
N THR A 35 -23.06 8.24 15.46
CA THR A 35 -22.69 9.44 16.18
C THR A 35 -21.19 9.33 16.36
N ALA A 36 -20.43 10.01 15.50
CA ALA A 36 -18.99 10.13 15.66
C ALA A 36 -18.77 10.61 17.09
N ASP A 37 -18.20 9.75 17.94
CA ASP A 37 -17.91 10.11 19.32
C ASP A 37 -16.92 11.28 19.24
N PRO A 38 -17.33 12.51 19.64
CA PRO A 38 -16.47 13.68 19.54
C PRO A 38 -15.23 13.56 20.45
N ASN A 39 -15.19 12.57 21.34
CA ASN A 39 -14.05 12.31 22.22
C ASN A 39 -13.10 11.23 21.69
N ARG A 40 -13.41 10.56 20.57
CA ARG A 40 -12.52 9.57 20.00
C ARG A 40 -11.37 10.27 19.28
N ASN A 41 -10.17 10.15 19.84
CA ASN A 41 -8.95 10.61 19.20
C ASN A 41 -8.51 9.59 18.15
N TYR A 42 -9.06 9.71 16.94
CA TYR A 42 -8.44 9.16 15.74
C TYR A 42 -6.99 9.69 15.67
N TYR A 43 -6.03 8.94 15.13
CA TYR A 43 -4.59 9.34 15.08
C TYR A 43 -3.77 9.21 16.37
N THR A 44 -4.14 8.30 17.28
CA THR A 44 -3.32 7.99 18.46
C THR A 44 -3.04 6.49 18.58
N GLY A 45 -1.98 6.13 19.30
CA GLY A 45 -1.55 4.73 19.48
C GLY A 45 -0.20 4.42 18.83
N THR A 46 0.27 3.18 19.00
CA THR A 46 1.54 2.68 18.47
C THR A 46 1.38 1.41 17.64
N GLN A 47 0.14 1.04 17.33
CA GLN A 47 -0.20 -0.18 16.61
C GLN A 47 -0.55 0.19 15.16
N GLY A 48 -0.11 -0.65 14.23
CA GLY A 48 -0.51 -0.61 12.82
C GLY A 48 -1.47 -1.76 12.58
N VAL A 49 -1.04 -2.77 11.83
CA VAL A 49 -1.77 -4.05 11.75
C VAL A 49 -1.38 -4.95 12.91
N THR A 50 -2.38 -5.34 13.70
CA THR A 50 -2.25 -6.40 14.71
C THR A 50 -2.70 -7.72 14.11
N MET A 51 -2.07 -8.82 14.54
CA MET A 51 -2.45 -10.17 14.14
C MET A 51 -2.59 -11.08 15.36
N MET A 52 -3.55 -12.01 15.31
CA MET A 52 -3.73 -13.04 16.33
C MET A 52 -4.32 -14.31 15.73
N PHE A 53 -4.10 -15.45 16.38
CA PHE A 53 -4.83 -16.66 16.04
C PHE A 53 -6.29 -16.46 16.46
N SER A 54 -7.23 -16.60 15.52
CA SER A 54 -8.64 -16.28 15.74
C SER A 54 -9.26 -17.11 16.86
N ASP A 55 -8.80 -18.35 17.01
CA ASP A 55 -9.21 -19.27 18.06
C ASP A 55 -7.99 -19.78 18.86
N PRO A 56 -8.05 -19.76 20.20
CA PRO A 56 -7.17 -20.56 21.05
C PRO A 56 -7.08 -22.06 20.70
N SER A 57 -7.90 -22.58 19.79
CA SER A 57 -7.83 -23.94 19.24
C SER A 57 -7.18 -24.05 17.85
N SER A 58 -6.85 -22.94 17.18
CA SER A 58 -6.27 -22.92 15.83
C SER A 58 -4.84 -22.30 15.81
N PRO A 59 -3.82 -22.98 15.26
CA PRO A 59 -3.77 -24.42 15.04
C PRO A 59 -4.03 -25.21 16.34
N PRO A 60 -4.54 -26.44 16.24
CA PRO A 60 -4.73 -27.32 17.40
C PRO A 60 -3.40 -27.52 18.14
N SER A 61 -3.45 -27.50 19.48
CA SER A 61 -2.26 -27.78 20.29
C SER A 61 -1.82 -29.25 20.19
N ARG A 62 -2.75 -30.14 19.79
CA ARG A 62 -2.49 -31.55 19.55
C ARG A 62 -3.30 -32.07 18.36
N MET A 63 -2.65 -32.84 17.50
CA MET A 63 -3.26 -33.59 16.40
C MET A 63 -2.88 -35.06 16.49
N TYR A 64 -3.71 -35.93 15.91
CA TYR A 64 -3.42 -37.35 15.72
C TYR A 64 -3.29 -37.62 14.22
N TYR A 65 -2.19 -38.23 13.80
CA TYR A 65 -1.96 -38.65 12.43
C TYR A 65 -2.40 -40.10 12.27
N HIS A 66 -3.27 -40.34 11.30
CA HIS A 66 -3.77 -41.66 10.95
C HIS A 66 -3.23 -42.05 9.56
N SER A 67 -2.36 -43.07 9.51
CA SER A 67 -1.74 -43.51 8.24
C SER A 67 -2.73 -44.15 7.26
N ASP A 68 -3.82 -44.71 7.78
CA ASP A 68 -4.77 -45.52 7.03
C ASP A 68 -6.12 -44.81 6.82
N ALA A 69 -6.22 -43.55 7.23
CA ALA A 69 -7.45 -42.77 7.21
C ALA A 69 -7.59 -41.90 5.94
N SER A 70 -8.74 -41.27 5.77
CA SER A 70 -8.95 -40.31 4.67
C SER A 70 -8.00 -39.11 4.86
N PRO A 71 -7.56 -38.44 3.77
CA PRO A 71 -6.86 -37.15 3.88
C PRO A 71 -7.56 -36.16 4.83
N ASP A 72 -8.90 -36.15 4.82
CA ASP A 72 -9.74 -35.30 5.68
C ASP A 72 -9.60 -35.58 7.18
N ASP A 73 -9.08 -36.74 7.58
CA ASP A 73 -8.84 -37.08 8.99
C ASP A 73 -7.52 -36.48 9.52
N ASN A 74 -6.66 -36.01 8.61
CA ASN A 74 -5.33 -35.44 8.90
C ASN A 74 -5.24 -33.94 8.57
N VAL A 75 -6.37 -33.27 8.34
CA VAL A 75 -6.43 -31.82 8.09
C VAL A 75 -6.56 -31.01 9.38
N PHE A 76 -6.05 -29.79 9.36
CA PHE A 76 -6.24 -28.79 10.42
C PHE A 76 -6.29 -27.40 9.81
N ASP A 77 -6.93 -26.47 10.50
CA ASP A 77 -7.02 -25.08 10.06
C ASP A 77 -6.13 -24.18 10.93
N VAL A 78 -5.48 -23.22 10.28
CA VAL A 78 -4.79 -22.08 10.90
C VAL A 78 -5.53 -20.82 10.47
N ILE A 79 -6.31 -20.24 11.39
CA ILE A 79 -7.07 -19.02 11.15
C ILE A 79 -6.37 -17.86 11.86
N VAL A 80 -6.09 -16.80 11.11
CA VAL A 80 -5.38 -15.62 11.60
C VAL A 80 -6.27 -14.41 11.39
N ASP A 81 -6.65 -13.76 12.48
CA ASP A 81 -7.36 -12.48 12.46
C ASP A 81 -6.35 -11.36 12.34
N LEU A 82 -6.62 -10.47 11.38
CA LEU A 82 -5.91 -9.23 11.15
C LEU A 82 -6.80 -8.06 11.52
N HIS A 83 -6.20 -7.03 12.14
CA HIS A 83 -6.92 -5.80 12.47
C HIS A 83 -6.00 -4.61 12.26
N ASN A 84 -6.36 -3.68 11.36
CA ASN A 84 -5.65 -2.42 11.23
C ASN A 84 -6.15 -1.44 12.30
N GLU A 85 -5.39 -1.29 13.38
CA GLU A 85 -5.68 -0.39 14.50
C GLU A 85 -5.05 1.00 14.31
N GLY A 86 -4.24 1.16 13.27
CA GLY A 86 -3.56 2.42 12.99
C GLY A 86 -4.25 3.27 11.93
N THR A 87 -3.57 4.31 11.48
CA THR A 87 -4.20 5.40 10.68
C THR A 87 -3.84 5.44 9.21
N ALA A 88 -3.10 4.44 8.73
CA ALA A 88 -2.75 4.31 7.32
C ALA A 88 -3.40 3.09 6.69
N TYR A 89 -3.73 3.21 5.41
CA TYR A 89 -4.07 2.07 4.57
C TYR A 89 -2.92 1.08 4.56
N THR A 90 -3.28 -0.20 4.51
CA THR A 90 -2.30 -1.28 4.48
C THR A 90 -2.55 -2.19 3.29
N LEU A 91 -1.45 -2.56 2.64
CA LEU A 91 -1.35 -3.70 1.74
C LEU A 91 -0.29 -4.65 2.30
N GLY A 92 -0.61 -5.93 2.45
CA GLY A 92 0.34 -6.89 2.99
C GLY A 92 -0.03 -8.33 2.66
N ALA A 93 0.70 -9.26 3.24
CA ALA A 93 0.40 -10.67 3.16
C ALA A 93 0.82 -11.44 4.41
N LEU A 94 0.13 -12.56 4.64
CA LEU A 94 0.49 -13.55 5.64
C LEU A 94 1.24 -14.71 5.02
N TYR A 95 2.27 -15.17 5.74
CA TYR A 95 3.07 -16.34 5.40
C TYR A 95 3.06 -17.32 6.57
N ILE A 96 2.80 -18.61 6.32
CA ILE A 96 3.04 -19.66 7.32
C ILE A 96 4.42 -20.27 7.11
N SER A 97 5.14 -20.59 8.18
CA SER A 97 6.44 -21.26 8.16
C SER A 97 6.67 -22.06 9.45
N GLY A 98 7.88 -22.60 9.63
CA GLY A 98 8.28 -23.34 10.83
C GLY A 98 7.92 -24.83 10.83
N TYR A 99 7.13 -25.29 9.86
CA TYR A 99 6.79 -26.70 9.68
C TYR A 99 7.75 -27.40 8.71
N ASP A 100 7.74 -28.75 8.72
CA ASP A 100 8.44 -29.56 7.73
C ASP A 100 7.53 -29.77 6.51
N PRO A 101 7.87 -29.22 5.33
CA PRO A 101 7.03 -29.33 4.13
C PRO A 101 6.96 -30.74 3.56
N SER A 102 7.82 -31.68 3.99
CA SER A 102 7.69 -33.09 3.63
C SER A 102 6.59 -33.80 4.44
N MET A 103 6.23 -33.26 5.61
CA MET A 103 5.23 -33.79 6.51
C MET A 103 3.88 -33.07 6.36
N ILE A 104 3.89 -31.75 6.22
CA ILE A 104 2.69 -30.91 6.16
C ILE A 104 2.62 -30.19 4.82
N GLU A 105 1.47 -30.30 4.15
CA GLU A 105 1.12 -29.48 2.99
C GLU A 105 0.10 -28.42 3.42
N LEU A 106 0.23 -27.21 2.88
CA LEU A 106 -0.70 -26.12 3.15
C LEU A 106 -1.47 -25.74 1.89
N TYR A 107 -2.70 -25.26 2.09
CA TYR A 107 -3.61 -24.80 1.06
C TYR A 107 -4.23 -23.46 1.47
N ASP A 108 -4.58 -22.65 0.48
CA ASP A 108 -5.40 -21.45 0.65
C ASP A 108 -6.90 -21.79 0.84
N GLU A 109 -7.72 -20.76 0.94
CA GLU A 109 -9.18 -20.90 1.12
C GLU A 109 -9.87 -21.55 -0.09
N GLU A 110 -9.31 -21.36 -1.28
CA GLU A 110 -9.75 -21.96 -2.53
C GLU A 110 -9.29 -23.41 -2.71
N GLY A 111 -8.47 -23.93 -1.78
CA GLY A 111 -7.91 -25.29 -1.81
C GLY A 111 -6.75 -25.45 -2.77
N GLN A 112 -6.13 -24.35 -3.24
CA GLN A 112 -4.89 -24.40 -4.01
C GLN A 112 -3.72 -24.63 -3.05
N ALA A 113 -2.87 -25.60 -3.40
CA ALA A 113 -1.67 -25.88 -2.60
C ALA A 113 -0.72 -24.68 -2.63
N LEU A 114 -0.26 -24.26 -1.46
CA LEU A 114 0.77 -23.24 -1.28
C LEU A 114 2.14 -23.86 -1.56
N SER A 115 2.39 -24.21 -2.82
CA SER A 115 3.65 -24.82 -3.24
C SER A 115 4.77 -23.79 -3.22
N ILE A 116 5.93 -24.12 -2.66
CA ILE A 116 7.13 -23.28 -2.82
C ILE A 116 7.50 -23.36 -4.31
N ILE A 117 7.12 -22.34 -5.07
CA ILE A 117 7.46 -22.28 -6.50
C ILE A 117 8.98 -22.24 -6.59
N GLU A 118 9.58 -23.29 -7.15
CA GLU A 118 11.00 -23.26 -7.48
C GLU A 118 11.22 -22.14 -8.49
N TYR A 119 12.05 -21.17 -8.08
CA TYR A 119 12.33 -19.94 -8.83
C TYR A 119 12.76 -20.26 -10.27
N GLY A 120 11.87 -20.11 -11.26
CA GLY A 120 12.20 -20.40 -12.65
C GLY A 120 11.05 -20.66 -13.64
N ALA A 121 9.80 -20.81 -13.21
CA ALA A 121 8.67 -21.02 -14.11
C ALA A 121 7.57 -19.97 -13.87
N ASP A 122 7.03 -19.45 -14.96
CA ASP A 122 5.85 -18.59 -15.05
C ASP A 122 6.00 -17.12 -14.65
N TRP A 123 6.56 -16.35 -15.59
CA TRP A 123 6.19 -14.94 -15.80
C TRP A 123 5.02 -14.88 -16.80
N GLY A 124 3.81 -15.28 -16.38
CA GLY A 124 2.54 -14.93 -17.03
C GLY A 124 1.68 -14.25 -15.97
N ASP A 125 1.16 -13.04 -16.13
CA ASP A 125 0.16 -12.69 -17.13
C ASP A 125 0.27 -11.22 -17.56
N CYS A 126 1.08 -10.97 -18.59
CA CYS A 126 0.86 -9.88 -19.52
C CYS A 126 0.91 -10.49 -20.93
N LEU A 127 -0.25 -10.84 -21.48
CA LEU A 127 -0.34 -11.31 -22.86
C LEU A 127 -0.12 -10.10 -23.79
N ILE A 128 1.02 -10.11 -24.49
CA ILE A 128 1.31 -9.18 -25.57
C ILE A 128 0.56 -9.67 -26.81
N ASP A 129 -0.56 -9.03 -27.14
CA ASP A 129 -1.26 -9.28 -28.40
C ASP A 129 -0.83 -8.23 -29.45
N VAL A 130 -0.02 -8.66 -30.42
CA VAL A 130 0.40 -7.83 -31.55
C VAL A 130 -0.59 -8.08 -32.70
N GLY A 131 -1.63 -7.25 -32.75
CA GLY A 131 -2.61 -7.27 -33.84
C GLY A 131 -2.14 -6.50 -35.07
N PHE A 132 -2.33 -7.08 -36.25
CA PHE A 132 -2.19 -6.36 -37.52
C PHE A 132 -3.57 -5.98 -38.03
N SER A 133 -4.08 -4.79 -37.68
CA SER A 133 -5.37 -4.32 -38.20
C SER A 133 -5.16 -3.34 -39.36
N GLY A 134 -5.12 -3.87 -40.59
CA GLY A 134 -5.15 -3.04 -41.78
C GLY A 134 -5.13 -3.85 -43.08
N ASN A 135 -6.09 -3.59 -43.98
CA ASN A 135 -6.04 -4.08 -45.37
C ASN A 135 -4.84 -3.45 -46.09
N ALA A 136 -3.69 -4.10 -46.01
CA ALA A 136 -2.48 -3.71 -46.71
C ALA A 136 -2.59 -4.05 -48.21
N VAL A 137 -3.35 -3.22 -48.94
CA VAL A 137 -3.24 -3.12 -50.39
C VAL A 137 -2.71 -1.71 -50.70
N GLY A 138 -1.39 -1.54 -50.62
CA GLY A 138 -0.68 -0.42 -51.27
C GLY A 138 0.09 0.58 -50.39
N GLY A 139 0.23 0.40 -49.08
CA GLY A 139 1.01 1.28 -48.20
C GLY A 139 1.90 0.51 -47.22
N SER A 140 3.05 1.09 -46.85
CA SER A 140 4.11 0.55 -45.98
C SER A 140 3.58 -0.38 -44.87
N PHE A 141 4.07 -1.62 -44.85
CA PHE A 141 3.82 -2.65 -43.81
C PHE A 141 3.95 -2.10 -42.37
N TRP A 142 4.83 -1.11 -42.17
CA TRP A 142 5.13 -0.52 -40.87
C TRP A 142 4.08 0.47 -40.34
N ASN A 143 3.14 0.92 -41.18
CA ASN A 143 2.08 1.85 -40.78
C ASN A 143 0.84 1.13 -40.20
N SER A 144 0.89 -0.20 -40.08
CA SER A 144 -0.26 -1.07 -39.74
C SER A 144 -0.06 -1.88 -38.45
N ILE A 145 1.02 -1.64 -37.71
CA ILE A 145 1.28 -2.31 -36.43
C ILE A 145 0.56 -1.52 -35.32
N SER A 146 -0.50 -2.11 -34.78
CA SER A 146 -1.14 -1.66 -33.54
C SER A 146 -0.95 -2.76 -32.49
N GLY A 147 -0.08 -2.52 -31.51
CA GLY A 147 0.04 -3.40 -30.34
C GLY A 147 -1.04 -3.04 -29.33
N ALA A 148 -1.89 -3.99 -28.95
CA ALA A 148 -2.82 -3.80 -27.85
C ALA A 148 -2.24 -4.50 -26.61
N TRP A 149 -1.97 -3.71 -25.57
CA TRP A 149 -1.57 -4.24 -24.27
C TRP A 149 -2.85 -4.61 -23.53
N ASN A 150 -3.29 -5.86 -23.68
CA ASN A 150 -4.57 -6.29 -23.14
C ASN A 150 -4.37 -6.99 -21.80
N CYS A 151 -4.00 -6.22 -20.78
CA CYS A 151 -4.36 -6.60 -19.41
C CYS A 151 -5.84 -6.25 -19.27
N ALA A 152 -6.66 -7.17 -18.73
CA ALA A 152 -8.10 -6.98 -18.63
C ALA A 152 -8.44 -5.59 -18.06
N GLY A 153 -9.16 -4.76 -18.83
CA GLY A 153 -9.58 -3.41 -18.42
C GLY A 153 -8.75 -2.24 -18.96
N MET A 154 -7.57 -2.46 -19.57
CA MET A 154 -6.72 -1.33 -19.98
C MET A 154 -7.08 -0.76 -21.37
N GLY A 155 -7.52 0.50 -21.39
CA GLY A 155 -7.61 1.30 -22.63
C GLY A 155 -6.28 1.99 -22.94
N VAL A 156 -5.30 1.25 -23.46
CA VAL A 156 -4.04 1.84 -23.96
C VAL A 156 -4.24 2.26 -25.42
N SER A 157 -4.14 3.56 -25.70
CA SER A 157 -4.14 4.07 -27.08
C SER A 157 -2.71 4.43 -27.49
N GLY A 158 -2.16 3.73 -28.47
CA GLY A 158 -0.90 4.08 -29.11
C GLY A 158 -1.13 4.87 -30.41
N HIS A 159 -0.20 5.76 -30.76
CA HIS A 159 -0.14 6.37 -32.08
C HIS A 159 1.28 6.29 -32.63
N ARG A 160 1.39 6.26 -33.96
CA ARG A 160 2.66 6.36 -34.69
C ARG A 160 2.41 7.13 -35.98
N ASN A 161 2.88 8.37 -36.04
CA ASN A 161 2.73 9.21 -37.22
C ASN A 161 3.95 9.10 -38.14
N SER A 162 5.12 8.74 -37.61
CA SER A 162 6.35 8.55 -38.41
C SER A 162 7.33 7.54 -37.79
N ALA A 163 8.51 7.37 -38.41
CA ALA A 163 9.58 6.56 -37.83
C ALA A 163 10.04 7.10 -36.46
N ASP A 164 10.00 8.43 -36.32
CA ASP A 164 10.49 9.19 -35.17
C ASP A 164 9.37 9.91 -34.40
N ASP A 165 8.09 9.58 -34.68
CA ASP A 165 6.89 10.15 -34.04
C ASP A 165 5.97 8.99 -33.65
N TRP A 166 6.04 8.61 -32.38
CA TRP A 166 5.19 7.58 -31.79
C TRP A 166 4.98 7.83 -30.31
N GLY A 167 3.84 7.40 -29.80
CA GLY A 167 3.53 7.55 -28.39
C GLY A 167 2.45 6.59 -27.93
N PHE A 168 2.27 6.50 -26.62
CA PHE A 168 1.15 5.81 -26.01
C PHE A 168 0.54 6.67 -24.93
N LYS A 169 -0.78 6.58 -24.79
CA LYS A 169 -1.55 7.25 -23.76
C LYS A 169 -2.48 6.26 -23.10
N VAL A 170 -2.45 6.26 -21.77
CA VAL A 170 -3.44 5.61 -20.91
C VAL A 170 -4.38 6.71 -20.43
N ASN A 171 -5.59 6.73 -20.98
CA ASN A 171 -6.54 7.85 -20.76
C ASN A 171 -7.22 7.81 -19.38
N SER A 172 -7.24 6.64 -18.74
CA SER A 172 -7.73 6.45 -17.38
C SER A 172 -7.14 5.15 -16.86
N LEU A 173 -6.63 5.19 -15.62
CA LEU A 173 -6.21 4.02 -14.87
C LEU A 173 -7.37 3.44 -14.04
N SER A 174 -8.58 4.01 -14.12
CA SER A 174 -9.73 3.63 -13.30
C SER A 174 -10.12 2.14 -13.45
N PRO A 175 -10.13 1.53 -14.67
CA PRO A 175 -10.41 0.10 -14.80
C PRO A 175 -9.29 -0.82 -14.26
N PHE A 176 -8.04 -0.33 -14.26
CA PHE A 176 -6.94 -1.03 -13.59
C PHE A 176 -7.18 -1.07 -12.08
N LEU A 177 -7.72 0.01 -11.53
CA LEU A 177 -8.03 0.14 -10.11
C LEU A 177 -9.28 -0.62 -9.65
N ASP A 178 -10.32 -0.68 -10.47
CA ASP A 178 -11.49 -1.52 -10.18
C ASP A 178 -11.09 -3.01 -10.11
N LEU A 179 -10.10 -3.43 -10.90
CA LEU A 179 -9.53 -4.79 -10.83
C LEU A 179 -8.73 -5.04 -9.55
N VAL A 180 -8.15 -3.99 -8.95
CA VAL A 180 -7.37 -4.07 -7.68
C VAL A 180 -8.12 -3.51 -6.47
N GLY A 181 -9.45 -3.34 -6.56
CA GLY A 181 -10.32 -2.98 -5.44
C GLY A 181 -10.15 -1.53 -4.93
N VAL A 182 -9.54 -0.65 -5.72
CA VAL A 182 -9.45 0.78 -5.42
C VAL A 182 -10.60 1.49 -6.12
N GLU A 183 -11.42 2.24 -5.37
CA GLU A 183 -12.58 2.94 -5.93
C GLU A 183 -12.17 3.83 -7.12
N SER A 184 -12.72 3.54 -8.31
CA SER A 184 -12.37 4.11 -9.62
C SER A 184 -12.39 5.64 -9.70
N ASN A 185 -13.18 6.29 -8.84
CA ASN A 185 -13.34 7.75 -8.81
C ASN A 185 -12.03 8.50 -8.49
N PHE A 186 -11.02 7.80 -7.95
CA PHE A 186 -9.75 8.40 -7.55
C PHE A 186 -8.84 8.78 -8.73
N LEU A 187 -8.85 8.02 -9.82
CA LEU A 187 -7.93 8.21 -10.96
C LEU A 187 -8.58 8.70 -12.25
N ASP A 188 -9.84 9.15 -12.20
CA ASP A 188 -10.46 9.84 -13.32
C ASP A 188 -9.67 11.11 -13.75
N GLY A 189 -8.73 11.56 -12.91
CA GLY A 189 -7.81 12.65 -13.19
C GLY A 189 -6.35 12.29 -13.47
N ILE A 190 -5.90 11.03 -13.43
CA ILE A 190 -4.49 10.69 -13.73
C ILE A 190 -4.36 10.06 -15.13
N SER A 191 -3.55 10.69 -15.97
CA SER A 191 -3.18 10.19 -17.29
C SER A 191 -1.67 10.01 -17.41
N LEU A 192 -1.26 8.91 -18.02
CA LEU A 192 0.13 8.67 -18.40
C LEU A 192 0.23 8.78 -19.92
N ALA A 193 1.11 9.64 -20.41
CA ALA A 193 1.40 9.76 -21.83
C ALA A 193 2.92 9.75 -22.06
N TYR A 194 3.36 8.93 -23.00
CA TYR A 194 4.72 8.96 -23.52
C TYR A 194 4.67 9.33 -25.00
N ASP A 195 5.43 10.33 -25.40
CA ASP A 195 5.52 10.82 -26.78
C ASP A 195 7.00 10.91 -27.18
N SER A 196 7.40 10.14 -28.20
CA SER A 196 8.72 10.20 -28.83
C SER A 196 8.60 10.97 -30.13
N ASN A 197 9.28 12.11 -30.23
CA ASN A 197 9.26 13.01 -31.39
C ASN A 197 10.69 13.34 -31.83
N PRO A 198 10.92 13.91 -33.03
CA PRO A 198 12.26 14.37 -33.45
C PRO A 198 12.89 15.42 -32.51
N GLY A 199 12.08 16.07 -31.68
CA GLY A 199 12.50 17.01 -30.64
C GLY A 199 12.92 16.37 -29.31
N GLY A 200 12.76 15.06 -29.16
CA GLY A 200 13.06 14.30 -27.94
C GLY A 200 11.89 13.44 -27.47
N ASP A 201 12.20 12.60 -26.48
CA ASP A 201 11.24 11.75 -25.81
C ASP A 201 10.63 12.48 -24.59
N HIS A 202 9.32 12.42 -24.46
CA HIS A 202 8.56 13.06 -23.39
C HIS A 202 7.72 12.03 -22.66
N LEU A 203 8.00 11.82 -21.36
CA LEU A 203 7.09 11.12 -20.46
C LEU A 203 6.33 12.18 -19.65
N SER A 204 5.01 12.17 -19.71
CA SER A 204 4.13 13.07 -18.97
C SER A 204 3.14 12.31 -18.11
N LEU A 205 3.00 12.78 -16.88
CA LEU A 205 1.96 12.40 -15.94
C LEU A 205 1.04 13.62 -15.82
N GLY A 206 -0.15 13.53 -16.38
CA GLY A 206 -1.18 14.56 -16.25
C GLY A 206 -2.04 14.26 -15.04
N PHE A 207 -2.18 15.24 -14.14
CA PHE A 207 -3.18 15.24 -13.09
C PHE A 207 -4.23 16.28 -13.45
N ASP A 208 -5.50 15.99 -13.27
CA ASP A 208 -6.56 16.99 -13.42
C ASP A 208 -6.36 18.10 -12.38
N ASP A 209 -6.75 19.33 -12.70
CA ASP A 209 -6.53 20.50 -11.83
C ASP A 209 -7.22 20.36 -10.45
N ASP A 210 -8.22 19.48 -10.36
CA ASP A 210 -8.98 19.18 -9.13
C ASP A 210 -8.39 18.00 -8.32
N PHE A 211 -7.23 17.44 -8.71
CA PHE A 211 -6.62 16.32 -8.00
C PHE A 211 -6.17 16.73 -6.59
N ASN A 212 -6.89 16.26 -5.57
CA ASN A 212 -6.51 16.50 -4.19
C ASN A 212 -5.42 15.51 -3.75
N PHE A 213 -4.18 15.99 -3.66
CA PHE A 213 -3.04 15.24 -3.11
C PHE A 213 -3.26 14.71 -1.69
N GLU A 214 -4.19 15.28 -0.91
CA GLU A 214 -4.56 14.71 0.39
C GLU A 214 -5.14 13.31 0.29
N TYR A 215 -5.70 12.93 -0.87
CA TYR A 215 -6.17 11.57 -1.10
C TYR A 215 -5.04 10.55 -1.19
N LEU A 216 -3.80 11.00 -1.49
CA LEU A 216 -2.62 10.14 -1.50
C LEU A 216 -2.03 9.96 -0.09
N ASN A 217 -2.43 10.76 0.90
CA ASN A 217 -1.96 10.63 2.27
C ASN A 217 -2.49 9.34 2.92
N HIS A 218 -2.00 9.08 4.14
CA HIS A 218 -2.37 7.92 4.93
C HIS A 218 -2.00 6.60 4.23
N GLY A 219 -0.87 6.59 3.54
CA GLY A 219 -0.32 5.40 2.89
C GLY A 219 -0.98 5.01 1.56
N ARG A 220 -2.04 5.71 1.12
CA ARG A 220 -2.71 5.40 -0.15
C ARG A 220 -1.77 5.55 -1.34
N GLY A 221 -1.02 6.64 -1.41
CA GLY A 221 -0.06 6.89 -2.48
C GLY A 221 1.08 5.89 -2.52
N MET A 222 1.53 5.43 -1.34
CA MET A 222 2.52 4.36 -1.25
C MET A 222 1.96 3.03 -1.79
N ILE A 223 0.73 2.65 -1.43
CA ILE A 223 0.12 1.42 -1.93
C ILE A 223 0.06 1.48 -3.45
N ILE A 224 -0.48 2.56 -4.03
CA ILE A 224 -0.56 2.74 -5.49
C ILE A 224 0.83 2.64 -6.14
N TYR A 225 1.85 3.27 -5.56
CA TYR A 225 3.21 3.23 -6.09
C TYR A 225 3.82 1.82 -6.06
N LEU A 226 3.44 1.01 -5.07
CA LEU A 226 3.97 -0.33 -4.82
C LEU A 226 2.99 -1.45 -5.21
N GLU A 227 1.95 -1.16 -5.98
CA GLU A 227 0.99 -2.18 -6.46
C GLU A 227 1.62 -3.25 -7.37
N GLY A 228 2.85 -3.02 -7.87
CA GLY A 228 3.63 -4.03 -8.57
C GLY A 228 4.19 -5.15 -7.68
N ILE A 229 4.08 -5.03 -6.35
CA ILE A 229 4.57 -6.04 -5.42
C ILE A 229 3.56 -7.18 -5.36
N ASN A 230 3.96 -8.34 -5.89
CA ASN A 230 3.15 -9.55 -5.84
C ASN A 230 3.55 -10.40 -4.63
N PHE A 231 2.80 -10.27 -3.52
CA PHE A 231 3.06 -11.08 -2.33
C PHE A 231 2.81 -12.58 -2.54
N ARG A 232 1.94 -12.95 -3.49
CA ARG A 232 1.64 -14.36 -3.84
C ARG A 232 2.84 -15.07 -4.44
N GLN A 233 3.78 -14.34 -5.04
CA GLN A 233 5.01 -14.91 -5.61
C GLN A 233 5.80 -15.75 -4.60
N TYR A 234 5.72 -15.43 -3.31
CA TYR A 234 6.41 -16.14 -2.24
C TYR A 234 5.45 -16.79 -1.24
N ASN A 235 4.32 -17.31 -1.73
CA ASN A 235 3.28 -18.00 -0.94
C ASN A 235 2.62 -17.11 0.12
N GLY A 236 2.53 -15.81 -0.15
CA GLY A 236 1.80 -14.88 0.70
C GLY A 236 0.32 -14.87 0.33
N LEU A 237 -0.55 -14.96 1.33
CA LEU A 237 -1.97 -14.63 1.17
C LEU A 237 -2.14 -13.13 1.39
N GLU A 238 -2.36 -12.41 0.28
CA GLU A 238 -2.47 -10.95 0.26
C GLU A 238 -3.77 -10.48 0.93
N TYR A 239 -3.69 -9.35 1.63
CA TYR A 239 -4.83 -8.64 2.19
C TYR A 239 -4.68 -7.13 2.04
N ARG A 240 -5.82 -6.43 2.14
CA ARG A 240 -5.91 -4.98 2.19
C ARG A 240 -6.79 -4.59 3.37
N LEU A 241 -6.30 -3.67 4.21
CA LEU A 241 -7.06 -3.21 5.38
C LEU A 241 -7.15 -1.68 5.40
N LYS A 242 -8.37 -1.19 5.51
CA LYS A 242 -8.67 0.22 5.73
C LYS A 242 -8.28 0.65 7.16
N PRO A 243 -7.80 1.89 7.33
CA PRO A 243 -7.33 2.42 8.61
C PRO A 243 -8.45 2.76 9.59
N ASP A 244 -8.11 2.95 10.87
CA ASP A 244 -8.98 3.59 11.88
C ASP A 244 -9.08 5.11 11.63
N LEU A 245 -10.00 5.48 10.74
CA LEU A 245 -10.37 6.86 10.41
C LEU A 245 -11.85 7.12 10.70
N ALA A 246 -12.27 8.37 10.55
CA ALA A 246 -13.67 8.76 10.75
C ALA A 246 -14.65 7.96 9.86
N ASP A 247 -14.24 7.63 8.64
CA ASP A 247 -15.04 6.84 7.69
C ASP A 247 -15.04 5.34 8.02
N TYR A 248 -14.04 4.88 8.78
CA TYR A 248 -13.82 3.48 9.14
C TYR A 248 -13.49 3.39 10.64
N PRO A 249 -14.41 3.76 11.54
CA PRO A 249 -14.11 3.87 12.96
C PRO A 249 -13.83 2.50 13.57
N GLY A 250 -12.61 2.30 14.05
CA GLY A 250 -12.09 1.01 14.48
C GLY A 250 -11.12 0.38 13.51
N GLY A 251 -11.05 0.85 12.27
CA GLY A 251 -10.30 0.20 11.21
C GLY A 251 -10.94 -1.12 10.76
N GLU A 252 -10.43 -1.64 9.65
CA GLU A 252 -10.92 -2.88 9.06
C GLU A 252 -10.29 -4.12 9.72
N ARG A 253 -11.04 -5.21 9.66
CA ARG A 253 -10.63 -6.53 10.11
C ARG A 253 -10.79 -7.51 8.97
N ASP A 254 -9.90 -8.47 8.94
CA ASP A 254 -9.95 -9.59 8.00
C ASP A 254 -9.50 -10.87 8.71
N SER A 255 -9.89 -12.02 8.18
CA SER A 255 -9.52 -13.33 8.71
C SER A 255 -9.02 -14.18 7.57
N ILE A 256 -7.76 -14.62 7.65
CA ILE A 256 -7.15 -15.47 6.63
C ILE A 256 -7.07 -16.89 7.17
N LEU A 257 -7.63 -17.82 6.40
CA LEU A 257 -7.58 -19.25 6.67
C LEU A 257 -6.50 -19.91 5.83
N PHE A 258 -5.63 -20.67 6.49
CA PHE A 258 -4.75 -21.65 5.87
C PHE A 258 -5.18 -23.04 6.28
N ARG A 259 -5.39 -23.93 5.31
CA ARG A 259 -5.68 -25.33 5.60
C ARG A 259 -4.39 -26.14 5.51
N GLY A 260 -4.05 -26.86 6.57
CA GLY A 260 -2.92 -27.79 6.59
C GLY A 260 -3.36 -29.24 6.53
N GLU A 261 -2.58 -30.08 5.88
CA GLU A 261 -2.77 -31.54 5.81
C GLU A 261 -1.46 -32.23 6.18
N ILE A 262 -1.52 -33.16 7.14
CA ILE A 262 -0.37 -34.00 7.48
C ILE A 262 -0.33 -35.19 6.50
N ARG A 263 0.53 -35.13 5.48
CA ARG A 263 0.64 -36.17 4.45
C ARG A 263 1.54 -37.32 4.88
N ASN A 264 2.73 -37.02 5.41
CA ASN A 264 3.72 -38.03 5.75
C ASN A 264 4.23 -37.85 7.18
N PHE A 265 3.95 -38.79 8.08
CA PHE A 265 4.58 -38.78 9.40
C PHE A 265 5.87 -39.60 9.39
N PRO A 266 7.02 -39.05 9.85
CA PRO A 266 8.29 -39.76 9.81
C PRO A 266 8.23 -41.11 10.53
N GLN A 267 8.74 -42.17 9.88
CA GLN A 267 8.77 -43.51 10.47
C GLN A 267 9.67 -43.54 11.71
N GLY A 268 9.21 -44.23 12.76
CA GLY A 268 9.96 -44.39 14.02
C GLY A 268 9.73 -43.27 15.05
N LEU A 269 8.96 -42.23 14.73
CA LEU A 269 8.48 -41.27 15.71
C LEU A 269 7.09 -41.67 16.22
N ASP A 270 6.86 -41.53 17.53
CA ASP A 270 5.52 -41.61 18.13
C ASP A 270 4.83 -40.25 18.16
N GLN A 271 5.62 -39.18 18.25
CA GLN A 271 5.14 -37.81 18.30
C GLN A 271 6.21 -36.83 17.79
N ALA A 272 5.77 -35.69 17.26
CA ALA A 272 6.62 -34.59 16.82
C ALA A 272 6.05 -33.25 17.31
N GLU A 273 6.92 -32.34 17.75
CA GLU A 273 6.56 -30.95 18.03
C GLU A 273 6.81 -30.11 16.78
N VAL A 274 5.76 -29.48 16.27
CA VAL A 274 5.77 -28.72 15.02
C VAL A 274 5.50 -27.26 15.34
N PRO A 275 6.49 -26.37 15.20
CA PRO A 275 6.26 -24.95 15.38
C PRO A 275 5.57 -24.37 14.14
N ILE A 276 4.35 -23.87 14.29
CA ILE A 276 3.67 -23.09 13.26
C ILE A 276 3.98 -21.62 13.52
N MET A 277 4.66 -20.99 12.57
CA MET A 277 5.02 -19.57 12.60
C MET A 277 4.20 -18.84 11.55
N VAL A 278 3.52 -17.76 11.93
CA VAL A 278 2.81 -16.89 11.00
C VAL A 278 3.57 -15.56 10.97
N THR A 279 4.05 -15.19 9.79
CA THR A 279 4.71 -13.91 9.55
C THR A 279 3.78 -13.02 8.76
N ASN A 280 3.42 -11.88 9.33
CA ASN A 280 2.72 -10.81 8.64
C ASN A 280 3.74 -9.83 8.08
N CYS A 281 3.69 -9.58 6.77
CA CYS A 281 4.45 -8.52 6.14
C CYS A 281 3.55 -7.53 5.46
N TYR A 282 3.77 -6.25 5.69
CA TYR A 282 2.90 -5.23 5.14
C TYR A 282 3.60 -3.91 4.90
N LEU A 283 3.09 -3.18 3.92
CA LEU A 283 3.41 -1.79 3.67
C LEU A 283 2.57 -0.92 4.60
N TYR A 284 3.21 0.04 5.26
CA TYR A 284 2.54 0.97 6.14
C TYR A 284 3.08 2.39 6.00
N ALA A 285 2.29 3.37 6.44
CA ALA A 285 2.72 4.75 6.51
C ALA A 285 2.41 5.36 7.87
N THR A 286 3.19 6.36 8.24
CA THR A 286 2.98 7.17 9.43
C THR A 286 2.77 8.59 9.03
N TYR A 287 1.62 9.12 9.41
CA TYR A 287 1.20 10.47 9.06
C TYR A 287 1.19 11.37 10.29
N ALA A 288 1.77 12.56 10.18
CA ALA A 288 1.70 13.60 11.18
C ALA A 288 1.51 14.98 10.55
N ALA A 289 0.62 15.79 11.12
CA ALA A 289 0.34 17.15 10.65
C ALA A 289 0.33 18.18 11.80
N PRO A 290 1.44 18.35 12.56
CA PRO A 290 1.46 19.31 13.66
C PRO A 290 1.42 20.75 13.17
N GLN A 291 0.90 21.64 14.01
CA GLN A 291 1.06 23.09 13.82
C GLN A 291 2.48 23.50 14.23
N VAL A 292 3.24 24.04 13.28
CA VAL A 292 4.58 24.61 13.51
C VAL A 292 4.53 26.13 13.44
N CYS A 293 5.51 26.80 14.05
CA CYS A 293 5.61 28.26 14.02
C CYS A 293 6.74 28.72 13.10
N ILE A 294 6.42 29.32 11.96
CA ILE A 294 7.42 29.88 11.07
C ILE A 294 7.71 31.31 11.50
N ASP A 295 8.95 31.56 11.92
CA ASP A 295 9.40 32.86 12.39
C ASP A 295 10.49 33.41 11.45
N PRO A 296 10.17 34.42 10.61
CA PRO A 296 11.14 35.00 9.69
C PRO A 296 12.22 35.83 10.39
N ASP A 297 12.01 36.25 11.65
CA ASP A 297 12.98 37.03 12.42
C ASP A 297 13.08 36.51 13.85
N PRO A 298 13.67 35.31 14.08
CA PRO A 298 13.69 34.65 15.38
C PRO A 298 14.37 35.48 16.48
N PHE A 299 15.23 36.43 16.13
CA PHE A 299 15.96 37.28 17.06
C PHE A 299 15.22 38.56 17.46
N SER A 300 14.13 38.91 16.76
CA SER A 300 13.30 40.05 17.14
C SER A 300 12.72 39.87 18.55
N GLN A 301 12.85 40.93 19.36
CA GLN A 301 12.25 41.03 20.69
C GLN A 301 10.79 41.53 20.65
N GLU A 302 10.26 41.79 19.46
CA GLU A 302 8.86 42.17 19.31
C GLU A 302 7.93 41.04 19.73
N ARG A 303 6.68 41.40 20.09
CA ARG A 303 5.67 40.42 20.45
C ARG A 303 5.20 39.68 19.20
N LYS A 304 5.38 38.36 19.19
CA LYS A 304 5.02 37.49 18.06
C LYS A 304 3.74 36.69 18.35
N VAL A 305 3.11 36.19 17.29
CA VAL A 305 1.92 35.32 17.37
C VAL A 305 2.27 33.95 17.94
N CYS A 306 3.45 33.44 17.59
CA CYS A 306 3.96 32.16 18.05
C CYS A 306 5.49 32.22 18.18
N TYR A 307 6.04 31.21 18.85
CA TYR A 307 7.49 30.97 18.93
C TYR A 307 7.78 29.53 18.49
N PRO A 308 8.89 29.30 17.77
CA PRO A 308 9.38 27.95 17.46
C PRO A 308 9.54 27.10 18.72
N GLN A 309 9.00 25.88 18.69
CA GLN A 309 9.03 24.95 19.83
C GLN A 309 9.27 23.52 19.34
N ARG A 310 9.90 22.70 20.19
CA ARG A 310 9.97 21.26 19.98
C ARG A 310 8.59 20.65 20.18
N ILE A 311 8.09 19.96 19.17
CA ILE A 311 6.84 19.20 19.23
C ILE A 311 7.19 17.75 19.56
N THR A 312 6.51 17.14 20.53
CA THR A 312 6.75 15.76 20.96
C THR A 312 5.45 14.96 20.94
N TYR A 313 5.49 13.75 20.39
CA TYR A 313 4.33 12.86 20.25
C TYR A 313 4.28 11.79 21.34
N ASN A 314 3.75 12.17 22.50
CA ASN A 314 3.67 11.24 23.63
C ASN A 314 2.58 10.17 23.46
N LYS A 315 1.53 10.45 22.69
CA LYS A 315 0.38 9.54 22.49
C LYS A 315 0.53 8.61 21.27
N GLY A 316 1.68 8.65 20.59
CA GLY A 316 1.90 7.92 19.34
C GLY A 316 1.13 8.49 18.15
N THR A 317 1.31 7.88 16.99
CA THR A 317 0.79 8.31 15.67
C THR A 317 -0.13 7.26 15.03
N GLY A 318 -0.53 6.23 15.78
CA GLY A 318 -1.29 5.08 15.26
C GLY A 318 -0.48 4.27 14.26
N ALA A 319 0.79 3.99 14.59
CA ALA A 319 1.71 3.25 13.71
C ALA A 319 2.89 2.65 14.52
N PRO A 320 3.49 1.53 14.08
CA PRO A 320 4.61 0.87 14.77
C PRO A 320 5.95 1.61 14.60
N VAL A 321 6.15 2.32 13.50
CA VAL A 321 7.20 3.34 13.39
C VAL A 321 6.53 4.68 13.60
N LYS A 322 7.06 5.52 14.50
CA LYS A 322 6.43 6.80 14.87
C LYS A 322 7.38 7.96 14.69
N ILE A 323 6.84 9.12 14.36
CA ILE A 323 7.54 10.40 14.50
C ILE A 323 7.52 10.75 15.99
N THR A 324 8.69 10.79 16.64
CA THR A 324 8.78 11.02 18.10
C THR A 324 8.80 12.49 18.45
N SER A 325 9.53 13.28 17.66
CA SER A 325 9.58 14.71 17.83
C SER A 325 10.02 15.43 16.56
N ILE A 326 9.57 16.67 16.47
CA ILE A 326 9.99 17.61 15.43
C ILE A 326 10.59 18.82 16.14
N GLU A 327 11.86 19.07 15.89
CA GLU A 327 12.58 20.24 16.40
C GLU A 327 12.77 21.25 15.28
N GLN A 328 12.51 22.51 15.59
CA GLN A 328 12.74 23.61 14.68
C GLN A 328 14.08 24.28 14.99
N VAL A 329 14.95 24.33 13.98
CA VAL A 329 16.24 25.01 14.03
C VAL A 329 16.19 26.16 13.03
N ASP A 330 16.03 27.37 13.54
CA ASP A 330 15.99 28.55 12.69
C ASP A 330 17.39 28.91 12.20
N SER A 331 17.50 29.19 10.91
CA SER A 331 18.72 29.67 10.29
C SER A 331 18.53 31.13 9.93
N SER A 332 19.40 32.01 10.42
CA SER A 332 19.34 33.44 10.10
C SER A 332 19.38 33.65 8.58
N ASN A 333 18.33 34.23 8.01
CA ASN A 333 18.20 34.70 6.63
C ASN A 333 18.08 33.66 5.50
N LYS A 334 17.90 32.36 5.80
CA LYS A 334 17.86 31.33 4.74
C LYS A 334 16.77 30.26 4.91
N GLY A 335 15.74 30.54 5.70
CA GLY A 335 14.64 29.60 5.93
C GLY A 335 14.75 28.88 7.26
N THR A 336 13.92 27.86 7.43
CA THR A 336 13.79 27.11 8.68
C THR A 336 14.13 25.64 8.42
N THR A 337 14.89 25.02 9.32
CA THR A 337 15.20 23.59 9.24
C THR A 337 14.43 22.83 10.31
N PHE A 338 13.76 21.76 9.92
CA PHE A 338 13.09 20.82 10.80
C PHE A 338 13.95 19.58 10.98
N VAL A 339 14.22 19.21 12.23
CA VAL A 339 14.86 17.94 12.60
C VAL A 339 13.76 17.00 13.06
N ILE A 340 13.45 16.00 12.24
CA ILE A 340 12.38 15.03 12.47
C ILE A 340 13.01 13.75 12.99
N ASN A 341 12.59 13.30 14.16
CA ASN A 341 13.06 12.09 14.81
C ASN A 341 12.04 10.97 14.61
N ILE A 342 12.50 9.80 14.19
CA ILE A 342 11.68 8.65 13.81
C ILE A 342 12.14 7.43 14.61
N ASP A 343 11.22 6.77 15.30
CA ASP A 343 11.53 5.57 16.10
C ASP A 343 10.65 4.39 15.67
N ASN A 344 11.23 3.20 15.53
CA ASN A 344 10.49 1.94 15.58
C ASN A 344 10.14 1.62 17.04
N VAL A 345 8.87 1.73 17.40
CA VAL A 345 8.35 1.42 18.75
C VAL A 345 7.56 0.13 18.82
N GLY A 346 7.28 -0.49 17.67
CA GLY A 346 6.62 -1.79 17.61
C GLY A 346 7.58 -2.95 17.89
N GLY A 347 7.03 -4.16 18.06
CA GLY A 347 7.80 -5.39 18.31
C GLY A 347 8.37 -6.05 17.05
N GLY A 348 8.00 -5.57 15.87
CA GLY A 348 8.41 -6.11 14.58
C GLY A 348 9.67 -5.48 14.00
N THR A 349 10.01 -5.92 12.79
CA THR A 349 11.18 -5.50 12.04
C THR A 349 10.77 -4.57 10.91
N VAL A 350 11.48 -3.45 10.78
CA VAL A 350 11.28 -2.51 9.67
C VAL A 350 12.05 -2.99 8.44
N TYR A 351 11.38 -2.98 7.30
CA TYR A 351 11.91 -3.33 5.98
C TYR A 351 11.83 -2.12 5.04
N ASP A 352 12.75 -2.10 4.08
CA ASP A 352 12.67 -1.23 2.91
C ASP A 352 11.37 -1.54 2.16
N ALA A 353 10.48 -0.55 2.05
CA ALA A 353 9.18 -0.69 1.39
C ALA A 353 9.29 -1.20 -0.06
N THR A 354 10.37 -0.86 -0.75
CA THR A 354 10.62 -1.29 -2.14
C THR A 354 11.09 -2.73 -2.29
N HIS A 355 11.40 -3.39 -1.16
CA HIS A 355 11.89 -4.76 -1.09
C HIS A 355 11.14 -5.55 0.01
N ILE A 356 9.87 -5.21 0.26
CA ILE A 356 9.08 -5.84 1.34
C ILE A 356 8.88 -7.33 1.09
N GLU A 357 8.91 -7.80 -0.16
CA GLU A 357 8.82 -9.23 -0.50
C GLU A 357 9.95 -10.07 0.14
N GLN A 358 11.09 -9.44 0.48
CA GLN A 358 12.20 -10.10 1.17
C GLN A 358 11.90 -10.45 2.62
N CYS A 359 10.79 -9.96 3.18
CA CYS A 359 10.33 -10.38 4.50
C CYS A 359 9.81 -11.82 4.49
N SER A 360 9.45 -12.36 3.31
CA SER A 360 8.84 -13.68 3.20
C SER A 360 9.84 -14.74 3.70
N PRO A 361 9.41 -15.70 4.54
CA PRO A 361 10.26 -16.82 4.93
C PRO A 361 10.65 -17.70 3.73
N TYR A 362 9.97 -17.56 2.59
CA TYR A 362 10.21 -18.29 1.35
C TYR A 362 10.99 -17.50 0.31
N TYR A 363 11.42 -16.27 0.64
CA TYR A 363 12.23 -15.49 -0.28
C TYR A 363 13.59 -16.19 -0.51
N PRO A 364 14.00 -16.45 -1.77
CA PRO A 364 15.10 -17.37 -2.08
C PRO A 364 16.47 -16.83 -1.69
N ILE A 365 16.61 -15.51 -1.54
CA ILE A 365 17.87 -14.86 -1.24
C ILE A 365 17.82 -14.32 0.18
N ARG A 366 18.80 -14.66 1.01
CA ARG A 366 18.83 -14.10 2.37
C ARG A 366 18.86 -12.56 2.31
N PRO A 367 17.93 -11.87 3.00
CA PRO A 367 17.89 -10.41 2.96
C PRO A 367 19.20 -9.80 3.47
N THR A 368 19.67 -8.78 2.77
CA THR A 368 20.92 -8.09 3.16
C THR A 368 20.65 -7.02 4.23
N THR A 369 21.69 -6.55 4.91
CA THR A 369 21.53 -5.45 5.89
C THR A 369 20.96 -4.16 5.28
N ARG A 370 20.99 -4.01 3.95
CA ARG A 370 20.47 -2.84 3.24
C ARG A 370 18.94 -2.75 3.24
N VAL A 371 18.26 -3.89 3.27
CA VAL A 371 16.78 -3.91 3.25
C VAL A 371 16.16 -3.78 4.63
N TYR A 372 16.95 -3.91 5.70
CA TYR A 372 16.46 -3.74 7.06
C TYR A 372 16.56 -2.29 7.52
N ASN A 373 15.64 -1.91 8.41
CA ASN A 373 15.62 -0.67 9.16
C ASN A 373 15.69 0.56 8.24
N LYS A 374 14.89 0.59 7.19
CA LYS A 374 14.86 1.69 6.23
C LYS A 374 13.45 2.21 6.06
N VAL A 375 13.29 3.52 6.14
CA VAL A 375 12.01 4.23 5.95
C VAL A 375 12.17 5.34 4.92
N TYR A 376 11.08 5.78 4.31
CA TYR A 376 11.09 6.82 3.28
C TYR A 376 10.20 7.98 3.69
N LEU A 377 10.64 9.21 3.45
CA LEU A 377 9.77 10.38 3.61
C LEU A 377 9.04 10.61 2.29
N THR A 378 7.79 10.15 2.22
CA THR A 378 6.97 10.26 1.01
C THR A 378 6.46 11.68 0.79
N ASP A 379 6.12 12.37 1.88
CA ASP A 379 5.74 13.77 1.85
C ASP A 379 6.27 14.54 3.06
N VAL A 380 6.93 15.67 2.80
CA VAL A 380 7.23 16.68 3.82
C VAL A 380 6.94 18.04 3.23
N ARG A 381 5.89 18.71 3.68
CA ARG A 381 5.46 19.98 3.09
C ARG A 381 4.80 20.93 4.07
N ILE A 382 4.84 22.21 3.72
CA ILE A 382 4.07 23.27 4.36
C ILE A 382 3.20 23.91 3.27
N GLY A 383 1.88 23.85 3.44
CA GLY A 383 0.96 24.20 2.36
C GLY A 383 1.22 23.34 1.12
N ASN A 384 1.46 23.97 -0.03
CA ASN A 384 1.74 23.29 -1.31
C ASN A 384 3.26 23.22 -1.62
N GLN A 385 4.12 23.56 -0.66
CA GLN A 385 5.56 23.58 -0.88
C GLN A 385 6.24 22.41 -0.17
N HIS A 386 6.83 21.51 -0.94
CA HIS A 386 7.67 20.44 -0.41
C HIS A 386 9.00 20.99 0.13
N LEU A 387 9.46 20.41 1.22
CA LEU A 387 10.74 20.72 1.85
C LEU A 387 11.85 19.88 1.22
N THR A 388 13.07 20.40 1.25
CA THR A 388 14.27 19.66 0.83
C THR A 388 14.85 18.90 2.03
N CYS A 389 14.79 17.58 2.02
CA CYS A 389 15.24 16.74 3.13
C CYS A 389 16.63 16.13 2.89
N THR A 390 17.33 15.84 3.98
CA THR A 390 18.61 15.10 3.99
C THR A 390 18.55 14.01 5.07
N PRO A 391 18.74 12.71 4.71
CA PRO A 391 18.93 12.20 3.35
C PRO A 391 17.75 12.51 2.42
N ASP A 392 17.99 12.45 1.10
CA ASP A 392 16.93 12.74 0.13
C ASP A 392 15.77 11.75 0.28
N ARG A 393 14.57 12.16 -0.12
CA ARG A 393 13.35 11.34 -0.03
C ARG A 393 13.52 9.96 -0.66
N TRP A 394 14.34 9.83 -1.70
CA TRP A 394 14.58 8.56 -2.41
C TRP A 394 15.69 7.71 -1.79
N ASP A 395 16.62 8.32 -1.06
CA ASP A 395 17.70 7.60 -0.39
C ASP A 395 17.18 6.83 0.82
N GLY A 396 16.14 7.36 1.47
CA GLY A 396 15.54 6.82 2.68
C GLY A 396 16.39 7.07 3.93
N VAL A 397 15.74 6.97 5.09
CA VAL A 397 16.36 7.11 6.41
C VAL A 397 16.60 5.73 6.98
N ARG A 398 17.84 5.45 7.38
CA ARG A 398 18.19 4.23 8.11
C ARG A 398 17.93 4.41 9.60
N LEU A 399 17.27 3.44 10.21
CA LEU A 399 17.02 3.40 11.65
C LEU A 399 18.15 2.62 12.34
N ASP A 400 19.06 3.32 12.99
CA ASP A 400 20.13 2.72 13.77
C ASP A 400 19.62 2.40 15.17
N ASN A 401 19.59 1.11 15.52
CA ASN A 401 18.94 0.61 16.75
C ASN A 401 17.46 1.06 16.87
N GLY A 402 16.76 1.15 15.73
CA GLY A 402 15.36 1.58 15.70
C GLY A 402 15.17 3.09 15.71
N HIS A 403 16.23 3.90 15.71
CA HIS A 403 16.17 5.36 15.73
C HIS A 403 16.72 5.98 14.44
N GLY A 404 16.01 6.94 13.87
CA GLY A 404 16.42 7.70 12.69
C GLY A 404 16.19 9.19 12.86
N GLU A 405 17.02 9.99 12.18
CA GLU A 405 16.91 11.45 12.12
C GLU A 405 16.93 11.88 10.65
N VAL A 406 16.10 12.87 10.33
CA VAL A 406 16.09 13.53 9.02
C VAL A 406 15.96 15.04 9.18
N ARG A 407 16.68 15.78 8.34
CA ARG A 407 16.70 17.24 8.36
C ARG A 407 16.03 17.78 7.11
N CYS A 408 14.92 18.48 7.27
CA CYS A 408 14.13 19.03 6.17
C CYS A 408 14.19 20.55 6.19
N HIS A 409 14.60 21.15 5.08
CA HIS A 409 14.77 22.57 4.93
C HIS A 409 13.57 23.20 4.22
N TYR A 410 12.98 24.21 4.85
CA TYR A 410 11.91 25.03 4.31
C TYR A 410 12.47 26.39 3.89
N ASP A 411 12.68 26.55 2.58
CA ASP A 411 13.08 27.82 1.98
C ASP A 411 11.84 28.68 1.73
N TYR A 412 11.73 29.82 2.40
CA TYR A 412 10.64 30.76 2.19
C TYR A 412 11.17 32.14 1.82
N ASN A 413 10.45 32.83 0.95
CA ASN A 413 10.82 34.18 0.55
C ASN A 413 10.50 35.18 1.67
N PHE A 414 11.52 35.54 2.45
CA PHE A 414 11.46 36.52 3.55
C PHE A 414 10.79 37.84 3.17
N GLN A 415 10.86 38.27 1.91
CA GLN A 415 10.29 39.54 1.48
C GLN A 415 8.76 39.58 1.56
N ARG A 416 8.10 38.41 1.65
CA ARG A 416 6.63 38.31 1.66
C ARG A 416 6.05 38.08 3.05
N ILE A 417 6.88 37.76 4.05
CA ILE A 417 6.42 37.31 5.37
C ILE A 417 6.96 38.30 6.41
N GLY A 418 6.10 39.23 6.84
CA GLY A 418 6.47 40.28 7.79
C GLY A 418 6.32 39.91 9.27
N SER A 419 5.74 38.76 9.60
CA SER A 419 5.48 38.35 10.98
C SER A 419 5.46 36.83 11.12
N ALA A 420 5.77 36.33 12.32
CA ALA A 420 5.64 34.90 12.63
C ALA A 420 4.19 34.41 12.49
N PHE A 421 4.01 33.18 11.99
CA PHE A 421 2.69 32.57 11.77
C PHE A 421 2.71 31.07 12.06
N GLN A 422 1.54 30.50 12.36
CA GLN A 422 1.36 29.06 12.52
C GLN A 422 0.87 28.43 11.23
N THR A 423 1.38 27.25 10.92
CA THR A 423 1.00 26.50 9.72
C THR A 423 1.16 25.00 9.97
N PRO A 424 0.34 24.13 9.37
CA PRO A 424 0.59 22.69 9.42
C PRO A 424 1.88 22.32 8.67
N LEU A 425 2.74 21.55 9.32
CA LEU A 425 3.81 20.81 8.67
C LEU A 425 3.29 19.39 8.44
N ILE A 426 3.13 18.97 7.20
CA ILE A 426 2.72 17.61 6.86
C ILE A 426 3.99 16.76 6.75
N VAL A 427 4.00 15.62 7.42
CA VAL A 427 5.08 14.63 7.37
C VAL A 427 4.46 13.25 7.19
N GLU A 428 4.85 12.54 6.14
CA GLU A 428 4.49 11.16 5.90
C GLU A 428 5.75 10.29 5.75
N VAL A 429 5.79 9.19 6.51
CA VAL A 429 6.89 8.23 6.53
C VAL A 429 6.38 6.86 6.11
N ALA A 430 6.84 6.34 4.98
CA ALA A 430 6.48 5.03 4.44
C ALA A 430 7.55 3.97 4.74
N TYR A 431 7.12 2.73 4.96
CA TYR A 431 8.02 1.60 5.24
C TYR A 431 7.32 0.26 5.04
N GLY A 432 8.12 -0.79 4.89
CA GLY A 432 7.69 -2.16 5.09
C GLY A 432 7.82 -2.56 6.56
N TYR A 433 6.92 -3.41 7.05
CA TYR A 433 6.97 -3.92 8.41
C TYR A 433 6.69 -5.41 8.43
N ALA A 434 7.40 -6.15 9.28
CA ALA A 434 7.14 -7.56 9.48
C ALA A 434 7.09 -7.95 10.96
N GLU A 435 6.10 -8.75 11.32
CA GLU A 435 5.94 -9.33 12.65
C GLU A 435 5.68 -10.83 12.53
N THR A 436 6.21 -11.61 13.46
CA THR A 436 6.03 -13.08 13.46
C THR A 436 5.47 -13.53 14.79
N MET A 437 4.38 -14.29 14.74
CA MET A 437 3.83 -15.01 15.87
C MET A 437 4.10 -16.51 15.72
N LYS A 438 4.18 -17.22 16.84
CA LYS A 438 4.54 -18.65 16.87
C LYS A 438 3.60 -19.41 17.78
N ARG A 439 3.23 -20.61 17.35
CA ARG A 439 2.49 -21.58 18.15
C ARG A 439 2.96 -23.00 17.85
N THR A 440 3.19 -23.81 18.88
CA THR A 440 3.64 -25.19 18.71
C THR A 440 2.46 -26.16 18.77
N MET A 441 2.37 -27.04 17.77
CA MET A 441 1.43 -28.16 17.70
C MET A 441 2.17 -29.47 18.00
N THR A 442 1.55 -30.38 18.76
CA THR A 442 2.05 -31.75 18.93
C THR A 442 1.31 -32.69 17.99
N VAL A 443 1.99 -33.28 17.02
CA VAL A 443 1.42 -34.35 16.18
C VAL A 443 1.78 -35.69 16.79
N LYS A 444 0.79 -36.54 17.05
CA LYS A 444 0.99 -37.92 17.56
C LYS A 444 0.55 -38.93 16.54
N LYS A 445 1.32 -40.00 16.36
CA LYS A 445 0.88 -41.13 15.54
C LYS A 445 -0.27 -41.86 16.24
N SER A 446 -1.38 -42.06 15.53
CA SER A 446 -2.44 -42.97 15.97
C SER A 446 -2.07 -44.40 15.55
N TYR A 447 -2.33 -45.34 16.45
CA TYR A 447 -2.14 -46.78 16.25
C TYR A 447 -3.41 -47.47 15.81
#